data_AF-A0AAX6RUP1-F1
#
_entry.id   AF-A0AAX6RUP1-F1
#
_cell.length_a   1.000
_cell.length_b   1.000
_cell.length_c   1.000
_cell.angle_alpha   90.00
_cell.angle_beta   90.00
_cell.angle_gamma   90.00
#
_symmetry.space_group_name_H-M   'P 1'
#
loop_
_entity.id
_entity.type
_entity.pdbx_description
1 polymer ?
#
loop_
_entity_poly.entity_id
_entity_poly.type
_entity_poly.pdbx_seq_one_letter_code
_entity_poly.pdbx_strand_id
1 'polypeptide(L)'
;MGTPPAQGSEKQGPPRADASGVSIPVLQGLLLLLLLGVGGQGSTPGSRCDCGGDIQKRYGPFCCRGCPMGYYLKARCTEHCGDATCLPCPQGTFLARENHYNVHCTRCQACDEEASQVVLKNCSAVADTRCGCAPGQLVDCSVKPCVASSPFRCLPCLDCKPPENHTPTPCFGRDSSCGPCLPGFYEHSSGCASCPT
;
A
#
# COMPACT_ATOMS: atom_id res chain seq x y z
N MET A 1 40.77 -39.74 -10.73
CA MET A 1 40.14 -39.82 -9.39
C MET A 1 38.72 -39.29 -9.51
N GLY A 2 37.72 -40.03 -9.03
CA GLY A 2 36.31 -39.59 -8.94
C GLY A 2 35.41 -40.04 -10.09
N THR A 3 35.01 -41.32 -10.17
CA THR A 3 33.71 -41.92 -9.75
C THR A 3 32.52 -41.68 -10.71
N PRO A 4 31.89 -42.73 -11.27
CA PRO A 4 30.63 -42.71 -12.06
C PRO A 4 29.42 -43.17 -11.18
N PRO A 5 28.27 -43.63 -11.73
CA PRO A 5 27.36 -43.04 -12.71
C PRO A 5 25.94 -42.82 -12.11
N ALA A 6 25.06 -42.24 -12.94
CA ALA A 6 23.61 -42.17 -12.74
C ALA A 6 22.89 -43.41 -13.30
N GLN A 7 21.79 -43.85 -12.67
CA GLN A 7 20.46 -44.07 -13.27
C GLN A 7 19.50 -44.91 -12.43
N GLY A 8 18.20 -44.67 -12.64
CA GLY A 8 17.11 -45.65 -12.56
C GLY A 8 16.14 -45.43 -11.40
N SER A 9 14.85 -45.74 -11.48
CA SER A 9 13.96 -46.03 -12.61
C SER A 9 12.52 -46.06 -12.07
N GLU A 10 11.60 -45.85 -12.99
CA GLU A 10 10.14 -45.99 -13.02
C GLU A 10 9.49 -47.16 -12.23
N LYS A 11 8.18 -47.01 -11.91
CA LYS A 11 7.04 -48.00 -11.95
C LYS A 11 6.15 -47.95 -10.69
N GLN A 12 4.87 -47.61 -10.80
CA GLN A 12 3.70 -48.44 -11.20
C GLN A 12 2.89 -48.87 -9.96
N GLY A 13 1.65 -48.37 -9.82
CA GLY A 13 0.73 -48.79 -8.75
C GLY A 13 0.05 -50.14 -9.01
N PRO A 14 -0.63 -50.72 -8.00
CA PRO A 14 -1.71 -51.68 -8.26
C PRO A 14 -2.91 -51.46 -7.26
N PRO A 15 -3.90 -52.38 -7.10
CA PRO A 15 -5.28 -52.13 -7.53
C PRO A 15 -6.35 -52.37 -6.41
N ARG A 16 -7.63 -52.26 -6.79
CA ARG A 16 -8.83 -52.64 -6.01
C ARG A 16 -9.02 -54.16 -5.93
N ALA A 17 -9.66 -54.63 -4.84
CA ALA A 17 -10.41 -55.89 -4.77
C ALA A 17 -11.56 -55.80 -3.75
N ASP A 18 -12.54 -56.69 -3.93
CA ASP A 18 -13.95 -56.66 -3.53
C ASP A 18 -14.29 -57.68 -2.40
N ALA A 19 -15.55 -57.65 -1.94
CA ALA A 19 -16.41 -58.77 -1.50
C ALA A 19 -16.74 -59.05 -0.01
N SER A 20 -18.07 -59.15 0.21
CA SER A 20 -18.85 -60.03 1.13
C SER A 20 -18.80 -59.78 2.65
N GLY A 21 -19.88 -59.78 3.46
CA GLY A 21 -21.30 -60.16 3.31
C GLY A 21 -21.71 -61.15 4.42
N VAL A 22 -22.53 -60.75 5.42
CA VAL A 22 -23.32 -61.65 6.32
C VAL A 22 -24.56 -60.89 6.84
N SER A 23 -25.71 -61.57 6.98
CA SER A 23 -27.03 -61.03 7.36
C SER A 23 -27.69 -61.80 8.54
N ILE A 24 -28.70 -61.14 9.17
CA ILE A 24 -29.92 -61.64 9.91
C ILE A 24 -29.82 -61.74 11.46
N PRO A 25 -30.88 -61.57 12.32
CA PRO A 25 -32.28 -61.04 12.23
C PRO A 25 -32.61 -59.89 13.25
N VAL A 26 -33.50 -58.91 12.97
CA VAL A 26 -34.97 -58.78 13.19
C VAL A 26 -35.51 -58.71 14.65
N LEU A 27 -35.94 -57.49 15.01
CA LEU A 27 -37.10 -57.06 15.84
C LEU A 27 -37.03 -57.09 17.37
N GLN A 28 -36.96 -55.89 17.98
CA GLN A 28 -37.92 -55.44 19.01
C GLN A 28 -37.76 -53.94 19.32
N GLY A 29 -38.88 -53.20 19.33
CA GLY A 29 -39.05 -52.01 20.17
C GLY A 29 -38.90 -50.63 19.52
N LEU A 30 -39.90 -50.21 18.74
CA LEU A 30 -40.23 -48.80 18.52
C LEU A 30 -40.43 -48.10 19.89
N LEU A 31 -39.76 -46.96 20.16
CA LEU A 31 -40.35 -45.74 20.80
C LEU A 31 -39.29 -44.76 21.37
N LEU A 32 -38.58 -43.97 20.55
CA LEU A 32 -38.11 -42.64 20.98
C LEU A 32 -37.69 -41.80 19.77
N LEU A 33 -38.69 -41.45 18.94
CA LEU A 33 -38.57 -40.56 17.78
C LEU A 33 -39.00 -39.11 18.10
N LEU A 34 -38.81 -38.65 19.35
CA LEU A 34 -39.23 -37.31 19.77
C LEU A 34 -38.19 -36.60 20.63
N LEU A 35 -37.02 -36.31 20.07
CA LEU A 35 -36.31 -35.07 20.38
C LEU A 35 -35.72 -34.52 19.09
N LEU A 36 -36.58 -33.84 18.32
CA LEU A 36 -36.19 -32.80 17.38
C LEU A 36 -35.48 -31.68 18.18
N GLY A 37 -34.20 -31.89 18.45
CA GLY A 37 -33.27 -30.84 18.81
C GLY A 37 -32.41 -30.55 17.60
N VAL A 38 -32.98 -29.92 16.57
CA VAL A 38 -32.18 -29.13 15.63
C VAL A 38 -31.66 -27.94 16.43
N GLY A 39 -30.65 -28.21 17.27
CA GLY A 39 -29.75 -27.21 17.80
C GLY A 39 -28.84 -26.78 16.66
N GLY A 40 -29.44 -26.12 15.66
CA GLY A 40 -28.72 -25.25 14.75
C GLY A 40 -28.20 -24.07 15.54
N GLN A 41 -27.22 -24.32 16.42
CA GLN A 41 -26.31 -23.29 16.88
C GLN A 41 -25.25 -23.15 15.78
N GLY A 42 -25.74 -22.80 14.58
CA GLY A 42 -24.99 -21.93 13.71
C GLY A 42 -24.91 -20.61 14.45
N SER A 43 -24.00 -20.54 15.43
CA SER A 43 -23.32 -19.30 15.72
C SER A 43 -22.75 -18.90 14.37
N THR A 44 -23.49 -18.05 13.64
CA THR A 44 -22.85 -17.15 12.70
C THR A 44 -21.62 -16.66 13.43
N PRO A 45 -20.40 -16.78 12.86
CA PRO A 45 -19.26 -16.06 13.38
C PRO A 45 -19.57 -14.58 13.11
N GLY A 46 -20.49 -14.00 13.90
CA GLY A 46 -20.61 -12.57 14.06
C GLY A 46 -19.24 -12.21 14.56
N SER A 47 -18.46 -11.60 13.66
CA SER A 47 -17.05 -11.29 13.85
C SER A 47 -16.89 -10.66 15.23
N ARG A 48 -16.46 -11.46 16.21
CA ARG A 48 -16.32 -11.01 17.59
C ARG A 48 -15.32 -9.85 17.54
N CYS A 49 -15.78 -8.64 17.85
CA CYS A 49 -14.90 -7.47 17.87
C CYS A 49 -14.09 -7.56 19.15
N ASP A 50 -13.10 -8.44 19.12
CA ASP A 50 -12.17 -8.59 20.20
C ASP A 50 -11.20 -7.40 20.16
N CYS A 51 -10.99 -6.78 21.32
CA CYS A 51 -10.01 -5.71 21.42
C CYS A 51 -8.59 -6.22 21.14
N GLY A 52 -8.31 -7.54 21.18
CA GLY A 52 -7.09 -8.16 20.66
C GLY A 52 -5.80 -7.44 21.07
N GLY A 53 -5.66 -7.10 22.36
CA GLY A 53 -4.52 -6.33 22.89
C GLY A 53 -4.40 -4.86 22.43
N ASP A 54 -5.21 -4.42 21.46
CA ASP A 54 -5.24 -3.06 20.96
C ASP A 54 -6.00 -2.14 21.93
N ILE A 55 -5.23 -1.48 22.79
CA ILE A 55 -5.73 -0.55 23.82
C ILE A 55 -6.54 0.59 23.19
N GLN A 56 -6.25 1.00 21.94
CA GLN A 56 -6.98 2.11 21.31
C GLN A 56 -8.42 1.74 20.98
N LYS A 57 -8.72 0.45 20.76
CA LYS A 57 -10.09 -0.04 20.53
C LYS A 57 -10.92 -0.12 21.80
N ARG A 58 -10.28 -0.19 22.96
CA ARG A 58 -10.95 -0.34 24.25
C ARG A 58 -11.47 1.01 24.75
N TYR A 59 -12.77 1.07 25.02
CA TYR A 59 -13.39 2.21 25.69
C TYR A 59 -14.27 1.69 26.83
N GLY A 60 -13.74 1.76 28.06
CA GLY A 60 -14.37 1.13 29.23
C GLY A 60 -14.60 -0.38 29.01
N PRO A 61 -15.84 -0.89 29.12
CA PRO A 61 -16.16 -2.30 28.86
C PRO A 61 -16.29 -2.63 27.36
N PHE A 62 -16.30 -1.64 26.47
CA PHE A 62 -16.59 -1.82 25.06
C PHE A 62 -15.32 -1.94 24.21
N CYS A 63 -15.41 -2.77 23.16
CA CYS A 63 -14.47 -2.77 22.04
C CYS A 63 -15.15 -2.02 20.89
N CYS A 64 -14.68 -0.82 20.58
CA CYS A 64 -15.23 0.01 19.52
C CYS A 64 -14.55 -0.29 18.18
N ARG A 65 -15.23 0.05 17.10
CA ARG A 65 -14.62 0.28 15.78
C ARG A 65 -14.18 1.74 15.68
N GLY A 66 -13.08 1.98 14.98
CA GLY A 66 -12.51 3.30 14.75
C GLY A 66 -13.12 4.00 13.54
N CYS A 67 -12.68 5.22 13.31
CA CYS A 67 -13.13 6.01 12.16
C CYS A 67 -12.39 5.62 10.87
N PRO A 68 -13.05 5.75 9.71
CA PRO A 68 -12.41 5.57 8.42
C PRO A 68 -11.52 6.77 8.07
N MET A 69 -10.64 6.59 7.08
CA MET A 69 -9.83 7.69 6.56
C MET A 69 -10.70 8.90 6.15
N GLY A 70 -10.19 10.11 6.39
CA GLY A 70 -10.89 11.37 6.09
C GLY A 70 -11.96 11.79 7.09
N TYR A 71 -12.11 11.08 8.20
CA TYR A 71 -13.01 11.45 9.28
C TYR A 71 -12.27 11.49 10.61
N TYR A 72 -12.58 12.45 11.49
CA TYR A 72 -12.06 12.46 12.86
C TYR A 72 -13.09 11.92 13.85
N LEU A 73 -12.60 11.43 14.98
CA LEU A 73 -13.42 10.91 16.06
C LEU A 73 -14.14 12.05 16.79
N LYS A 74 -15.47 12.08 16.70
CA LYS A 74 -16.32 13.00 17.46
C LYS A 74 -16.76 12.42 18.80
N ALA A 75 -17.13 11.13 18.82
CA ALA A 75 -17.50 10.41 20.03
C ALA A 75 -17.18 8.92 19.89
N ARG A 76 -16.85 8.27 21.02
CA ARG A 76 -16.64 6.82 21.08
C ARG A 76 -17.98 6.08 20.97
N CYS A 77 -17.90 4.78 20.69
CA CYS A 77 -19.08 3.92 20.67
C CYS A 77 -19.71 3.81 22.06
N THR A 78 -21.02 3.57 22.10
CA THR A 78 -21.81 3.38 23.34
C THR A 78 -22.18 1.92 23.60
N GLU A 79 -21.81 1.02 22.69
CA GLU A 79 -22.10 -0.42 22.76
C GLU A 79 -20.89 -1.24 22.32
N HIS A 80 -20.81 -2.49 22.80
CA HIS A 80 -19.73 -3.40 22.38
C HIS A 80 -19.84 -3.67 20.87
N CYS A 81 -18.72 -3.66 20.16
CA CYS A 81 -18.67 -3.72 18.69
C CYS A 81 -19.24 -2.51 17.96
N GLY A 82 -19.71 -1.47 18.66
CA GLY A 82 -20.34 -0.32 18.03
C GLY A 82 -19.37 0.53 17.22
N ASP A 83 -19.92 1.21 16.22
CA ASP A 83 -19.20 2.21 15.44
C ASP A 83 -18.99 3.49 16.26
N ALA A 84 -17.83 4.12 16.09
CA ALA A 84 -17.59 5.45 16.61
C ALA A 84 -18.40 6.50 15.83
N THR A 85 -18.76 7.60 16.50
CA THR A 85 -19.28 8.77 15.78
C THR A 85 -18.12 9.52 15.15
N CYS A 86 -18.10 9.56 13.82
CA CYS A 86 -17.03 10.14 13.02
C CYS A 86 -17.55 11.29 12.16
N LEU A 87 -16.80 12.38 12.08
CA LEU A 87 -17.16 13.55 11.27
C LEU A 87 -16.09 13.84 10.23
N PRO A 88 -16.44 14.34 9.03
CA PRO A 88 -15.47 14.54 7.97
C PRO A 88 -14.43 15.58 8.37
N CYS A 89 -13.19 15.39 7.90
CA CYS A 89 -12.14 16.38 8.07
C CYS A 89 -12.53 17.70 7.38
N PRO A 90 -12.35 18.86 8.05
CA PRO A 90 -12.57 20.16 7.42
C PRO A 90 -11.57 20.40 6.27
N GLN A 91 -11.92 21.34 5.38
CA GLN A 91 -11.05 21.71 4.27
C GLN A 91 -9.66 22.14 4.77
N GLY A 92 -8.61 21.72 4.04
CA GLY A 92 -7.22 22.00 4.44
C GLY A 92 -6.69 21.09 5.55
N THR A 93 -7.39 20.00 5.86
CA THR A 93 -6.93 18.95 6.78
C THR A 93 -7.18 17.56 6.22
N PHE A 94 -6.43 16.57 6.71
CA PHE A 94 -6.50 15.19 6.27
C PHE A 94 -6.31 14.19 7.40
N LEU A 95 -6.72 12.95 7.15
CA LEU A 95 -6.43 11.79 8.00
C LEU A 95 -6.38 10.52 7.15
N ALA A 96 -5.17 9.98 6.94
CA ALA A 96 -4.93 8.92 5.97
C ALA A 96 -5.03 7.48 6.53
N ARG A 97 -5.16 7.34 7.84
CA ARG A 97 -5.18 6.03 8.50
C ARG A 97 -6.63 5.54 8.59
N GLU A 98 -6.85 4.24 8.34
CA GLU A 98 -8.14 3.59 8.53
C GLU A 98 -8.31 3.09 9.97
N ASN A 99 -9.56 2.94 10.43
CA ASN A 99 -9.91 2.40 11.75
C ASN A 99 -9.12 3.05 12.91
N HIS A 100 -9.01 4.37 12.90
CA HIS A 100 -8.24 5.14 13.87
C HIS A 100 -9.14 5.80 14.93
N TYR A 101 -8.51 6.41 15.94
CA TYR A 101 -9.21 7.08 17.05
C TYR A 101 -8.76 8.53 17.30
N ASN A 102 -8.05 9.13 16.34
CA ASN A 102 -7.66 10.55 16.41
C ASN A 102 -8.90 11.45 16.43
N VAL A 103 -8.92 12.39 17.37
CA VAL A 103 -9.98 13.40 17.55
C VAL A 103 -9.74 14.68 16.74
N HIS A 104 -8.58 14.78 16.07
CA HIS A 104 -8.20 15.91 15.23
C HIS A 104 -7.66 15.39 13.89
N CYS A 105 -7.98 16.11 12.81
CA CYS A 105 -7.33 15.93 11.52
C CYS A 105 -6.00 16.69 11.47
N THR A 106 -5.07 16.20 10.67
CA THR A 106 -3.77 16.84 10.47
C THR A 106 -3.91 17.95 9.44
N ARG A 107 -3.33 19.13 9.69
CA ARG A 107 -3.30 20.21 8.69
C ARG A 107 -2.45 19.78 7.48
N CYS A 108 -2.93 20.06 6.28
CA CYS A 108 -2.16 19.78 5.07
C CYS A 108 -0.84 20.57 5.07
N GLN A 109 0.24 19.94 4.61
CA GLN A 109 1.51 20.62 4.40
C GLN A 109 1.41 21.61 3.24
N ALA A 110 2.18 22.69 3.34
CA ALA A 110 2.46 23.59 2.22
C ALA A 110 3.79 23.20 1.59
N CYS A 111 3.91 23.36 0.28
CA CYS A 111 5.18 23.16 -0.40
C CYS A 111 6.06 24.38 -0.20
N ASP A 112 7.36 24.13 0.02
CA ASP A 112 8.32 25.18 0.32
C ASP A 112 8.72 25.92 -0.97
N GLU A 113 8.17 27.12 -1.16
CA GLU A 113 8.44 27.97 -2.33
C GLU A 113 9.89 28.45 -2.37
N GLU A 114 10.53 28.69 -1.21
CA GLU A 114 11.95 29.08 -1.13
C GLU A 114 12.85 27.94 -1.60
N ALA A 115 12.44 26.69 -1.34
CA ALA A 115 13.08 25.49 -1.86
C ALA A 115 12.63 25.14 -3.29
N SER A 116 11.91 26.02 -3.99
CA SER A 116 11.38 25.82 -5.36
C SER A 116 10.49 24.59 -5.50
N GLN A 117 9.82 24.17 -4.42
CA GLN A 117 8.88 23.05 -4.46
C GLN A 117 7.52 23.48 -4.99
N VAL A 118 6.85 22.56 -5.69
CA VAL A 118 5.50 22.76 -6.23
C VAL A 118 4.55 21.66 -5.75
N VAL A 119 3.25 21.97 -5.77
CA VAL A 119 2.20 20.99 -5.46
C VAL A 119 2.06 20.02 -6.63
N LEU A 120 2.52 18.78 -6.43
CA LEU A 120 2.33 17.69 -7.39
C LEU A 120 1.00 16.96 -7.22
N LYS A 121 0.42 17.03 -6.02
CA LYS A 121 -0.93 16.53 -5.74
C LYS A 121 -1.55 17.37 -4.63
N ASN A 122 -2.76 17.85 -4.89
CA ASN A 122 -3.53 18.60 -3.90
C ASN A 122 -3.87 17.74 -2.69
N CYS A 123 -3.93 18.39 -1.52
CA CYS A 123 -4.44 17.78 -0.32
C CYS A 123 -5.92 17.36 -0.49
N SER A 124 -6.32 16.34 0.25
CA SER A 124 -7.70 15.86 0.34
C SER A 124 -7.99 15.42 1.78
N ALA A 125 -9.24 15.13 2.11
CA ALA A 125 -9.57 14.61 3.44
C ALA A 125 -8.78 13.34 3.81
N VAL A 126 -8.37 12.53 2.84
CA VAL A 126 -7.70 11.23 3.07
C VAL A 126 -6.19 11.24 2.85
N ALA A 127 -5.62 12.34 2.35
CA ALA A 127 -4.19 12.39 2.01
C ALA A 127 -3.66 13.81 2.04
N ASP A 128 -2.42 13.95 2.52
CA ASP A 128 -1.69 15.21 2.56
C ASP A 128 -1.38 15.76 1.15
N THR A 129 -1.00 17.03 1.09
CA THR A 129 -0.35 17.63 -0.09
C THR A 129 0.91 16.85 -0.43
N ARG A 130 1.11 16.50 -1.70
CA ARG A 130 2.38 15.93 -2.16
C ARG A 130 3.20 17.02 -2.84
N CYS A 131 4.30 17.40 -2.20
CA CYS A 131 5.27 18.34 -2.75
C CYS A 131 6.34 17.62 -3.60
N GLY A 132 6.93 18.36 -4.53
CA GLY A 132 8.03 17.88 -5.35
C GLY A 132 8.51 18.97 -6.30
N CYS A 133 9.29 18.59 -7.32
CA CYS A 133 9.87 19.54 -8.26
C CYS A 133 9.03 19.68 -9.53
N ALA A 134 9.03 20.88 -10.10
CA ALA A 134 8.36 21.12 -11.37
C ALA A 134 9.04 20.33 -12.50
N PRO A 135 8.36 20.07 -13.61
CA PRO A 135 9.00 19.48 -14.79
C PRO A 135 10.25 20.28 -15.19
N GLY A 136 11.37 19.58 -15.42
CA GLY A 136 12.67 20.20 -15.73
C GLY A 136 13.52 20.59 -14.53
N GLN A 137 13.10 20.23 -13.31
CA GLN A 137 13.89 20.40 -12.09
C GLN A 137 14.21 19.04 -11.44
N LEU A 138 15.34 18.98 -10.73
CA LEU A 138 15.80 17.80 -10.02
C LEU A 138 15.63 17.96 -8.50
N VAL A 139 15.34 16.83 -7.83
CA VAL A 139 15.26 16.76 -6.37
C VAL A 139 16.66 16.65 -5.80
N ASP A 140 17.05 17.63 -4.99
CA ASP A 140 18.30 17.62 -4.22
C ASP A 140 17.99 17.54 -2.71
N CYS A 141 18.27 16.39 -2.11
CA CYS A 141 17.97 16.15 -0.69
C CYS A 141 19.15 16.56 0.19
N SER A 142 18.87 17.30 1.25
CA SER A 142 19.88 17.75 2.22
C SER A 142 20.54 16.61 2.99
N VAL A 143 19.91 15.42 3.01
CA VAL A 143 20.38 14.22 3.70
C VAL A 143 20.44 13.02 2.75
N LYS A 144 21.49 12.20 2.90
CA LYS A 144 21.68 10.96 2.13
C LYS A 144 21.69 9.75 3.07
N PRO A 145 20.97 8.66 2.76
CA PRO A 145 20.10 8.46 1.59
C PRO A 145 18.84 9.34 1.65
N CYS A 146 18.31 9.71 0.48
CA CYS A 146 17.05 10.43 0.43
C CYS A 146 15.88 9.48 0.71
N VAL A 147 15.04 9.84 1.68
CA VAL A 147 13.81 9.13 2.06
C VAL A 147 12.61 10.07 1.92
N ALA A 148 11.39 9.53 2.00
CA ALA A 148 10.17 10.33 1.77
C ALA A 148 10.01 11.54 2.70
N SER A 149 10.63 11.53 3.89
CA SER A 149 10.63 12.63 4.86
C SER A 149 11.89 13.49 4.84
N SER A 150 12.81 13.25 3.89
CA SER A 150 14.03 14.04 3.77
C SER A 150 13.71 15.46 3.31
N PRO A 151 14.26 16.49 3.96
CA PRO A 151 14.23 17.85 3.41
C PRO A 151 14.92 17.86 2.04
N PHE A 152 14.29 18.51 1.06
CA PHE A 152 14.83 18.63 -0.28
C PHE A 152 14.53 20.01 -0.88
N ARG A 153 15.33 20.38 -1.87
CA ARG A 153 15.12 21.55 -2.72
C ARG A 153 15.05 21.12 -4.18
N CYS A 154 14.46 21.96 -5.00
CA CYS A 154 14.39 21.76 -6.43
C CYS A 154 15.42 22.63 -7.12
N LEU A 155 16.37 21.97 -7.78
CA LEU A 155 17.38 22.67 -8.57
C LEU A 155 16.94 22.65 -10.04
N PRO A 156 17.11 23.76 -10.78
CA PRO A 156 17.05 23.68 -12.23
C PRO A 156 18.11 22.69 -12.70
N CYS A 157 17.86 22.00 -13.80
CA CYS A 157 18.94 21.29 -14.47
C CYS A 157 20.00 22.33 -14.89
N LEU A 158 21.12 22.37 -14.18
CA LEU A 158 22.28 23.15 -14.57
C LEU A 158 22.95 22.43 -15.76
N ASP A 159 23.20 23.21 -16.81
CA ASP A 159 24.15 22.93 -17.89
C ASP A 159 23.73 22.03 -19.06
N CYS A 160 22.57 22.30 -19.66
CA CYS A 160 22.59 22.36 -21.13
C CYS A 160 22.67 23.84 -21.51
N LYS A 161 23.85 24.28 -22.00
CA LYS A 161 24.04 25.60 -22.66
C LYS A 161 22.87 25.83 -23.66
N PRO A 162 22.47 27.09 -24.00
CA PRO A 162 21.19 27.42 -24.63
C PRO A 162 20.75 26.45 -25.73
N PRO A 163 19.43 26.23 -25.89
CA PRO A 163 18.83 25.08 -26.58
C PRO A 163 18.95 25.11 -28.12
N GLU A 164 20.07 25.59 -28.68
CA GLU A 164 20.23 25.57 -30.14
C GLU A 164 20.45 24.15 -30.66
N ASN A 165 21.09 23.25 -29.88
CA ASN A 165 21.69 22.03 -30.43
C ASN A 165 21.41 20.74 -29.64
N HIS A 166 20.58 20.76 -28.59
CA HIS A 166 20.19 19.56 -27.83
C HIS A 166 18.70 19.28 -27.96
N THR A 167 18.34 18.00 -27.96
CA THR A 167 16.94 17.59 -27.91
C THR A 167 16.37 17.92 -26.52
N PRO A 168 15.17 18.53 -26.40
CA PRO A 168 14.54 18.78 -25.10
C PRO A 168 14.14 17.44 -24.46
N THR A 169 15.05 16.82 -23.72
CA THR A 169 14.80 15.58 -22.99
C THR A 169 14.64 15.90 -21.51
N PRO A 170 13.64 15.32 -20.82
CA PRO A 170 13.52 15.44 -19.37
C PRO A 170 14.78 14.89 -18.68
N CYS A 171 15.36 15.64 -17.76
CA CYS A 171 16.49 15.17 -16.93
C CYS A 171 16.02 13.94 -16.14
N PHE A 172 16.47 12.74 -16.53
CA PHE A 172 16.03 11.50 -15.91
C PHE A 172 17.08 11.02 -14.90
N GLY A 173 16.95 11.48 -13.66
CA GLY A 173 17.65 10.89 -12.52
C GLY A 173 18.97 11.53 -12.13
N ARG A 174 19.83 10.71 -11.52
CA ARG A 174 20.99 11.10 -10.69
C ARG A 174 22.22 11.53 -11.50
N ASP A 175 22.18 11.32 -12.81
CA ASP A 175 23.26 11.63 -13.72
C ASP A 175 22.81 12.85 -14.52
N SER A 176 23.48 13.97 -14.32
CA SER A 176 23.24 15.26 -14.96
C SER A 176 23.61 15.26 -16.45
N SER A 177 23.24 14.21 -17.21
CA SER A 177 23.52 14.11 -18.64
C SER A 177 22.39 14.74 -19.45
N CYS A 178 22.75 15.70 -20.32
CA CYS A 178 21.85 16.25 -21.33
C CYS A 178 21.43 15.16 -22.32
N GLY A 179 20.27 15.35 -22.97
CA GLY A 179 19.86 14.52 -24.12
C GLY A 179 20.87 14.61 -25.28
N PRO A 180 20.79 13.68 -26.26
CA PRO A 180 21.71 13.65 -27.40
C PRO A 180 21.64 14.96 -28.22
N CYS A 181 22.75 15.28 -28.90
CA CYS A 181 22.83 16.39 -29.85
C CYS A 181 21.79 16.27 -30.97
N LEU A 182 21.26 17.40 -31.43
CA LEU A 182 20.40 17.47 -32.61
C LEU A 182 21.16 17.01 -33.87
N PRO A 183 20.45 16.52 -34.91
CA PRO A 183 21.07 16.21 -36.19
C PRO A 183 21.88 17.41 -36.74
N GLY A 184 23.14 17.18 -37.11
CA GLY A 184 24.06 18.23 -37.58
C GLY A 184 25.10 18.69 -36.54
N PHE A 185 25.04 18.15 -35.32
CA PHE A 185 25.98 18.44 -34.25
C PHE A 185 26.58 17.16 -33.67
N TYR A 186 27.82 17.25 -33.18
CA TYR A 186 28.52 16.15 -32.50
C TYR A 186 28.87 16.54 -31.06
N GLU A 187 28.99 15.54 -30.19
CA GLU A 187 29.37 15.74 -28.79
C GLU A 187 30.86 16.11 -28.69
N HIS A 188 31.15 17.25 -28.08
CA HIS A 188 32.51 17.72 -27.83
C HIS A 188 32.63 18.24 -26.40
N SER A 189 33.54 17.64 -25.62
CA SER A 189 33.76 17.92 -24.19
C SER A 189 32.53 17.67 -23.32
N SER A 190 31.62 18.65 -23.21
CA SER A 190 30.38 18.61 -22.45
C SER A 190 29.25 19.39 -23.14
N GLY A 191 29.31 19.55 -24.47
CA GLY A 191 28.28 20.23 -25.26
C GLY A 191 28.28 19.80 -26.73
N CYS A 192 27.35 20.34 -27.53
CA CYS A 192 27.23 20.03 -28.95
C CYS A 192 27.94 21.07 -29.82
N ALA A 193 28.84 20.60 -30.70
CA ALA A 193 29.58 21.40 -31.66
C ALA A 193 29.10 21.13 -33.10
N SER A 194 29.10 22.15 -33.96
CA SER A 194 28.74 22.01 -35.37
C SER A 194 29.79 21.21 -36.12
N CYS A 195 29.37 20.35 -37.04
CA CYS A 195 30.30 19.67 -37.95
C CYS A 195 31.09 20.69 -38.80
N PRO A 196 32.41 20.54 -38.98
CA PRO A 196 33.20 21.38 -39.89
C PRO A 196 32.66 21.26 -41.32
N THR A 197 32.51 22.40 -42.00
CA THR A 197 32.20 22.49 -43.45
C THR A 197 33.41 22.22 -44.31
#